data_AF-A0A2D8VE11-F1
#
_entry.id   AF-A0A2D8VE11-F1
#
_cell.length_a   1.000
_cell.length_b   1.000
_cell.length_c   1.000
_cell.angle_alpha   90.00
_cell.angle_beta   90.00
_cell.angle_gamma   90.00
#
_symmetry.space_group_name_H-M   'P 1'
#
loop_
_entity.id
_entity.type
_entity.pdbx_description
1 polymer ?
#
loop_
_entity_poly.entity_id
_entity_poly.type
_entity_poly.pdbx_seq_one_letter_code
_entity_poly.pdbx_strand_id
1 'polypeptide(L)'
;MSKTRKKNEEPKRWLDDPANVRKFLRGFYLACVICLLADLVFSIFWHKHEAFPGGGFLAGAESFPMFYGLYGFAACAALILVSKLMRSYKGRSVLMREEDYWSK
;
A
#
# COMPACT_ATOMS: atom_id res chain seq x y z
N MET A 1 1.90 48.01 12.48
CA MET A 1 1.15 47.13 13.40
C MET A 1 1.09 45.73 12.78
N SER A 2 1.98 44.83 13.21
CA SER A 2 2.06 43.45 12.70
C SER A 2 0.89 42.65 13.27
N LYS A 3 -0.03 42.18 12.41
CA LYS A 3 -1.10 41.26 12.81
C LYS A 3 -0.49 39.87 13.02
N THR A 4 -0.25 39.51 14.27
CA THR A 4 0.15 38.16 14.67
C THR A 4 -0.93 37.17 14.19
N ARG A 5 -0.63 36.33 13.20
CA ARG A 5 -1.54 35.25 12.76
C ARG A 5 -1.73 34.31 13.96
N LYS A 6 -2.95 34.21 14.49
CA LYS A 6 -3.33 33.16 15.44
C LYS A 6 -3.13 31.81 14.73
N LYS A 7 -2.20 31.00 15.24
CA LYS A 7 -2.05 29.60 14.83
C LYS A 7 -3.26 28.87 15.40
N ASN A 8 -4.21 28.51 14.54
CA ASN A 8 -5.31 27.64 14.96
C ASN A 8 -4.68 26.31 15.42
N GLU A 9 -4.87 25.95 16.68
CA GLU A 9 -4.41 24.66 17.19
C GLU A 9 -5.27 23.59 16.54
N GLU A 10 -4.70 22.87 15.57
CA GLU A 10 -5.38 21.74 14.96
C GLU A 10 -5.62 20.67 16.04
N PRO A 11 -6.82 20.08 16.10
CA PRO A 11 -7.12 19.07 17.10
C PRO A 11 -6.21 17.86 16.89
N LYS A 12 -5.54 17.44 17.97
CA LYS A 12 -4.63 16.29 17.96
C LYS A 12 -5.36 15.04 17.46
N ARG A 13 -4.91 14.47 16.33
CA ARG A 13 -5.52 13.28 15.71
C ARG A 13 -4.90 12.02 16.29
N TRP A 14 -5.68 10.94 16.31
CA TRP A 14 -5.25 9.66 16.86
C TRP A 14 -4.02 9.04 16.16
N LEU A 15 -3.90 9.28 14.84
CA LEU A 15 -2.79 8.82 14.01
C LEU A 15 -1.54 9.72 14.07
N ASP A 16 -1.58 10.84 14.81
CA ASP A 16 -0.40 11.69 14.99
C ASP A 16 0.59 11.06 15.98
N ASP A 17 0.11 10.16 16.86
CA ASP A 17 0.96 9.40 17.77
C ASP A 17 1.64 8.24 17.01
N PRO A 18 2.98 8.22 16.91
CA PRO A 18 3.71 7.14 16.25
C PRO A 18 3.44 5.76 16.87
N ALA A 19 3.03 5.68 18.14
CA ALA A 19 2.64 4.43 18.77
C ALA A 19 1.36 3.84 18.15
N ASN A 20 0.39 4.67 17.79
CA ASN A 20 -0.86 4.21 17.18
C ASN A 20 -0.67 3.81 15.72
N VAL A 21 0.18 4.54 14.99
CA VAL A 21 0.58 4.16 13.63
C VAL A 21 1.24 2.78 13.62
N ARG A 22 2.14 2.51 14.59
CA ARG A 22 2.77 1.18 14.73
C ARG A 22 1.75 0.08 15.03
N LYS A 23 0.72 0.34 15.85
CA LYS A 23 -0.35 -0.63 16.13
C LYS A 23 -1.17 -0.92 14.87
N PHE A 24 -1.53 0.12 14.13
CA PHE A 24 -2.27 -0.02 12.87
C PHE A 24 -1.49 -0.86 11.84
N LEU A 25 -0.20 -0.54 11.64
CA LEU A 25 0.68 -1.31 10.76
C LEU A 25 0.80 -2.77 11.18
N ARG A 26 0.94 -3.04 12.48
CA ARG A 26 0.96 -4.41 13.01
C ARG A 26 -0.34 -5.16 12.71
N GLY A 27 -1.49 -4.51 12.88
CA GLY A 27 -2.79 -5.10 12.54
C GLY A 27 -2.92 -5.41 11.04
N PHE A 28 -2.47 -4.49 10.18
CA PHE A 28 -2.44 -4.71 8.74
C PHE A 28 -1.54 -5.91 8.35
N TYR A 29 -0.31 -5.97 8.86
CA TYR A 29 0.57 -7.10 8.58
C TYR A 29 0.04 -8.42 9.15
N LEU A 30 -0.61 -8.39 10.31
CA LEU A 30 -1.26 -9.56 10.87
C LEU A 30 -2.38 -10.06 9.95
N ALA A 31 -3.22 -9.16 9.42
CA ALA A 31 -4.26 -9.52 8.45
C ALA A 31 -3.67 -10.12 7.16
N CYS A 32 -2.57 -9.55 6.64
CA CYS A 32 -1.85 -10.14 5.51
C CYS A 32 -1.39 -11.58 5.84
N VAL A 33 -0.73 -11.80 6.98
CA VAL A 33 -0.28 -13.13 7.40
C VAL A 33 -1.44 -14.10 7.51
N ILE A 34 -2.57 -13.69 8.10
CA ILE A 34 -3.78 -14.52 8.20
C ILE A 34 -4.28 -14.92 6.81
N CYS A 35 -4.35 -13.99 5.85
CA CYS A 35 -4.75 -14.31 4.47
C CYS A 35 -3.79 -15.31 3.80
N LEU A 36 -2.49 -15.16 4.01
CA LEU A 36 -1.48 -16.09 3.45
C LEU A 36 -1.59 -17.47 4.09
N LEU A 37 -1.83 -17.55 5.40
CA LEU A 37 -2.07 -18.81 6.11
C LEU A 37 -3.36 -19.48 5.66
N ALA A 38 -4.44 -18.71 5.47
CA ALA A 38 -5.68 -19.24 4.92
C ALA A 38 -5.44 -19.86 3.54
N ASP A 39 -4.77 -19.14 2.63
CA ASP A 39 -4.46 -19.66 1.29
C ASP A 39 -3.57 -20.92 1.34
N LEU A 40 -2.63 -21.00 2.29
CA LEU A 40 -1.81 -22.20 2.49
C LEU A 40 -2.64 -23.39 2.97
N VAL A 41 -3.52 -23.19 3.95
CA VAL A 41 -4.42 -24.23 4.46
C VAL A 41 -5.36 -24.70 3.34
N PHE A 42 -6.00 -23.79 2.63
CA PHE A 42 -6.85 -24.15 1.48
C PHE A 42 -6.07 -24.89 0.39
N SER A 43 -4.81 -24.51 0.13
CA SER A 43 -3.98 -25.17 -0.87
C SER A 43 -3.53 -26.59 -0.47
N ILE A 44 -3.44 -26.90 0.82
CA ILE A 44 -3.08 -28.25 1.30
C ILE A 44 -4.33 -29.16 1.34
N PHE A 45 -5.48 -28.62 1.75
CA PHE A 45 -6.72 -29.40 1.90
C PHE A 45 -7.57 -29.50 0.62
N TRP A 46 -7.42 -28.56 -0.32
CA TRP A 46 -8.19 -28.51 -1.57
C TRP A 46 -7.26 -28.41 -2.78
N HIS A 47 -7.49 -29.26 -3.78
CA HIS A 47 -6.85 -29.09 -5.09
C HIS A 47 -7.35 -27.81 -5.75
N LYS A 48 -6.45 -26.84 -5.93
CA LYS A 48 -6.71 -25.63 -6.71
C LYS A 48 -6.89 -26.02 -8.18
N HIS A 49 -8.05 -25.70 -8.75
CA HIS A 49 -8.23 -25.73 -10.19
C HIS A 49 -7.48 -24.55 -10.80
N GLU A 50 -6.52 -24.83 -11.68
CA GLU A 50 -5.79 -23.80 -12.44
C GLU A 50 -6.79 -22.95 -13.23
N ALA A 51 -6.70 -21.63 -13.09
CA ALA A 51 -7.62 -20.71 -13.78
C ALA A 51 -7.26 -20.56 -15.26
N PHE A 52 -5.99 -20.78 -15.61
CA PHE A 52 -5.48 -20.65 -16.99
C PHE A 52 -4.77 -21.92 -17.48
N PRO A 53 -5.52 -22.96 -17.89
CA PRO A 53 -4.95 -24.22 -18.39
C PRO A 53 -4.21 -24.08 -19.75
N GLY A 54 -4.18 -22.89 -20.36
CA GLY A 54 -3.78 -22.64 -21.75
C GLY A 54 -2.37 -22.08 -22.01
N GLY A 55 -1.44 -22.14 -21.05
CA GLY A 55 -0.02 -21.86 -21.34
C GLY A 55 0.35 -20.38 -21.48
N GLY A 56 -0.25 -19.48 -20.69
CA GLY A 56 0.24 -18.11 -20.55
C GLY A 56 1.59 -18.05 -19.82
N PHE A 57 2.32 -16.93 -19.92
CA PHE A 57 3.63 -16.71 -19.25
C PHE A 57 3.63 -16.99 -17.75
N LEU A 58 2.47 -16.94 -17.08
CA LEU A 58 2.29 -17.19 -15.65
C LEU A 58 1.70 -18.56 -15.31
N ALA A 59 1.40 -19.41 -16.30
CA ALA A 59 0.74 -20.71 -16.08
C ALA A 59 1.52 -21.64 -15.13
N GLY A 60 2.86 -21.60 -15.18
CA GLY A 60 3.70 -22.37 -14.24
C GLY A 60 3.72 -21.81 -12.81
N ALA A 61 3.33 -20.55 -12.59
CA ALA A 61 3.35 -19.89 -11.29
C ALA A 61 2.01 -19.97 -10.53
N GLU A 62 0.91 -20.27 -11.21
CA GLU A 62 -0.43 -20.41 -10.59
C GLU A 62 -0.54 -21.60 -9.65
N SER A 63 0.27 -22.64 -9.88
CA SER A 63 0.35 -23.81 -9.01
C SER A 63 1.02 -23.51 -7.66
N PHE A 64 1.67 -22.34 -7.52
CA PHE A 64 2.37 -22.00 -6.29
C PHE A 64 1.37 -21.58 -5.19
N PRO A 65 1.42 -22.21 -4.00
CA PRO A 65 0.64 -21.73 -2.86
C PRO A 65 1.02 -20.28 -2.57
N MET A 66 0.07 -19.43 -2.18
CA MET A 66 0.27 -18.02 -1.86
C MET A 66 0.39 -17.05 -3.06
N PHE A 67 0.38 -17.54 -4.31
CA PHE A 67 0.59 -16.72 -5.51
C PHE A 67 -0.30 -15.46 -5.57
N TYR A 68 -1.62 -15.62 -5.45
CA TYR A 68 -2.56 -14.49 -5.57
C TYR A 68 -2.47 -13.49 -4.41
N GLY A 69 -2.22 -13.97 -3.19
CA GLY A 69 -2.03 -13.10 -2.02
C GLY A 69 -0.79 -12.23 -2.15
N LEU A 70 0.31 -12.82 -2.61
CA LEU A 70 1.57 -12.11 -2.83
C LEU A 70 1.48 -11.17 -4.04
N TYR A 71 0.85 -11.62 -5.13
CA TYR A 71 0.61 -10.82 -6.33
C TYR A 71 -0.24 -9.58 -6.02
N GLY A 72 -1.35 -9.74 -5.29
CA GLY A 72 -2.20 -8.61 -4.89
C GLY A 72 -1.47 -7.59 -4.03
N PHE A 73 -0.68 -8.06 -3.05
CA PHE A 73 0.15 -7.18 -2.22
C PHE A 73 1.20 -6.43 -3.05
N ALA A 74 1.93 -7.14 -3.92
CA ALA A 74 2.93 -6.55 -4.79
C ALA A 74 2.33 -5.54 -5.77
N ALA A 75 1.17 -5.84 -6.36
CA ALA A 75 0.45 -4.94 -7.26
C ALA A 75 0.03 -3.64 -6.54
N CYS A 76 -0.52 -3.75 -5.33
CA CYS A 76 -0.86 -2.58 -4.52
C CYS A 76 0.39 -1.75 -4.16
N ALA A 77 1.48 -2.40 -3.72
CA ALA A 77 2.71 -1.72 -3.38
C ALA A 77 3.32 -1.00 -4.61
N ALA A 78 3.34 -1.67 -5.76
CA ALA A 78 3.79 -1.10 -7.03
C ALA A 78 2.96 0.13 -7.40
N LEU A 79 1.63 0.09 -7.26
CA LEU A 79 0.74 1.21 -7.57
C LEU A 79 1.04 2.43 -6.68
N ILE A 80 1.27 2.21 -5.38
CA ILE A 80 1.67 3.29 -4.45
C ILE A 80 3.03 3.87 -4.83
N LEU A 81 4.00 3.01 -5.17
CA LEU A 81 5.34 3.45 -5.59
C LEU A 81 5.29 4.26 -6.88
N VAL A 82 4.53 3.81 -7.88
CA VAL A 82 4.30 4.54 -9.13
C VAL A 82 3.62 5.88 -8.86
N SER A 83 2.62 5.90 -7.99
CA SER A 83 1.94 7.15 -7.58
C SER A 83 2.90 8.12 -6.91
N LYS A 84 3.80 7.63 -6.06
CA LYS A 84 4.84 8.43 -5.42
C LYS A 84 5.87 8.93 -6.43
N LEU A 85 6.24 8.10 -7.40
CA LEU A 85 7.14 8.45 -8.51
C LEU A 85 6.54 9.57 -9.38
N MET A 86 5.26 9.46 -9.74
CA MET A 86 4.54 10.49 -10.49
C MET A 86 4.40 11.79 -9.70
N ARG A 87 4.26 11.70 -8.37
CA ARG A 87 4.17 12.89 -7.51
C ARG A 87 5.51 13.61 -7.35
N SER A 88 6.60 12.88 -7.13
CA SER A 88 7.92 13.45 -6.87
C SER A 88 9.00 12.55 -7.49
N TYR A 89 9.44 12.94 -8.68
CA TYR A 89 10.54 12.27 -9.38
C TYR A 89 11.80 13.12 -9.25
N LYS A 90 12.83 12.61 -8.58
CA LYS A 90 14.14 13.29 -8.42
C LYS A 90 14.04 14.74 -7.89
N GLY A 91 13.11 14.99 -6.96
CA GLY A 91 12.93 16.34 -6.38
C GLY A 91 12.14 17.31 -7.26
N ARG A 92 11.66 16.87 -8.43
CA ARG A 92 10.70 17.62 -9.25
C ARG A 92 9.31 17.04 -9.06
N SER A 93 8.37 17.90 -8.69
CA SER A 93 6.96 17.54 -8.67
C SER A 93 6.46 17.46 -10.12
N VAL A 94 6.48 16.26 -10.71
CA VAL A 94 6.12 16.07 -12.13
C VAL A 94 4.65 16.41 -12.35
N LEU A 95 3.79 15.99 -11.42
CA LEU A 95 2.36 16.23 -11.49
C LEU A 95 1.87 17.33 -10.53
N MET A 96 2.56 17.53 -9.40
CA MET A 96 2.16 18.55 -8.43
C MET A 96 2.74 19.92 -8.77
N ARG A 97 1.93 20.96 -8.58
CA ARG A 97 2.32 22.35 -8.74
C ARG A 97 3.17 22.82 -7.55
N GLU A 98 4.09 23.74 -7.79
CA GLU A 98 4.91 24.36 -6.75
C GLU A 98 4.06 25.03 -5.67
N GLU A 99 4.50 24.87 -4.41
CA GLU A 99 3.74 25.27 -3.22
C GLU A 99 3.82 26.79 -2.94
N ASP A 100 4.66 27.51 -3.70
CA ASP A 100 4.96 28.94 -3.58
C ASP A 100 3.88 29.88 -4.14
N TYR A 101 2.67 29.38 -4.42
CA TYR A 101 1.62 30.22 -4.99
C TYR A 101 1.00 31.21 -4.02
N TRP A 102 1.02 30.90 -2.72
CA TRP A 102 0.38 31.72 -1.68
C TRP A 102 1.36 32.65 -0.97
N SER A 103 2.62 32.68 -1.40
CA SER A 103 3.71 33.50 -0.86
C SER A 103 4.02 34.74 -1.71
N LYS A 104 3.19 35.06 -2.72
CA LYS A 104 3.18 36.36 -3.40
C LYS A 104 2.12 37.30 -2.84
#